data_AF-A0A3L9L8W3-F1
#
_entry.id   AF-A0A3L9L8W3-F1
#
_cell.length_a   1.000
_cell.length_b   1.000
_cell.length_c   1.000
_cell.angle_alpha   90.00
_cell.angle_beta   90.00
_cell.angle_gamma   90.00
#
_symmetry.space_group_name_H-M   'P 1'
#
loop_
_entity.id
_entity.type
_entity.pdbx_description
1 polymer ?
#
loop_
_entity_poly.entity_id
_entity_poly.type
_entity_poly.pdbx_seq_one_letter_code
_entity_poly.pdbx_strand_id
1 'polypeptide(L)'
;MPQEVAADLLEVYGIRLARARESGEYGAGEIADLVMQLPAGSRVWAAVGGWAALTVEARQIQVVEYQMRAIWHAYTGGKGKRPKPPEAPTGWLVEQQEEQRKAAQWADRAAAWRAHYAEHREEMQRRAAAFRLKPDTQDEQK
;
A
#
# COMPACT_ATOMS: atom_id res chain seq x y z
N MET A 1 -8.57 -0.91 12.82
CA MET A 1 -9.18 0.42 12.63
C MET A 1 -9.99 0.92 13.82
N PRO A 2 -11.02 0.22 14.36
CA PRO A 2 -11.87 0.82 15.39
C PRO A 2 -11.18 1.01 16.75
N GLN A 3 -10.15 0.23 17.07
CA GLN A 3 -9.52 0.27 18.39
C GLN A 3 -8.60 1.49 18.59
N GLU A 4 -7.80 1.88 17.59
CA GLU A 4 -6.90 3.05 17.73
C GLU A 4 -7.67 4.37 17.75
N VAL A 5 -8.68 4.51 16.88
CA VAL A 5 -9.59 5.67 16.89
C VAL A 5 -10.32 5.77 18.23
N ALA A 6 -10.81 4.64 18.76
CA ALA A 6 -11.47 4.64 20.06
C ALA A 6 -10.53 5.00 21.21
N ALA A 7 -9.26 4.57 21.15
CA ALA A 7 -8.26 4.89 22.16
C ALA A 7 -7.93 6.39 22.18
N ASP A 8 -7.71 7.00 21.01
CA ASP A 8 -7.35 8.41 20.93
C ASP A 8 -8.53 9.34 21.25
N LEU A 9 -9.74 9.01 20.81
CA LEU A 9 -10.94 9.78 21.19
C LEU A 9 -11.22 9.71 22.69
N LEU A 10 -10.93 8.56 23.32
CA LEU A 10 -11.03 8.41 24.77
C LEU A 10 -9.95 9.23 25.49
N GLU A 11 -8.71 9.18 25.00
CA GLU A 11 -7.57 9.85 25.62
C GLU A 11 -7.67 11.38 25.51
N VAL A 12 -8.06 11.91 24.34
CA VAL A 12 -8.07 13.36 24.08
C VAL A 12 -9.38 14.00 24.51
N TYR A 13 -10.52 13.35 24.24
CA TYR A 13 -11.85 13.94 24.45
C TYR A 13 -12.67 13.24 25.54
N GLY A 14 -12.18 12.15 26.13
CA GLY A 14 -12.96 11.36 27.09
C GLY A 14 -14.09 10.53 26.45
N ILE A 15 -14.14 10.45 25.11
CA ILE A 15 -15.24 9.84 24.37
C ILE A 15 -14.97 8.35 24.17
N ARG A 16 -15.83 7.50 24.76
CA ARG A 16 -15.85 6.06 24.44
C ARG A 16 -16.64 5.83 23.16
N LEU A 17 -15.96 5.55 22.06
CA LEU A 17 -16.57 5.40 20.73
C LEU A 17 -17.71 4.36 20.69
N ALA A 18 -17.58 3.24 21.41
CA ALA A 18 -18.64 2.22 21.49
C ALA A 18 -19.93 2.79 22.12
N ARG A 19 -19.80 3.52 23.24
CA ARG A 19 -20.92 4.16 23.92
C ARG A 19 -21.53 5.29 23.09
N ALA A 20 -20.68 6.08 22.42
CA ALA A 20 -21.13 7.15 21.52
C ALA A 20 -21.98 6.58 20.37
N ARG A 21 -21.58 5.42 19.82
CA ARG A 21 -22.33 4.73 18.76
C ARG A 21 -23.66 4.16 19.24
N GLU A 22 -23.70 3.60 20.45
CA GLU A 22 -24.92 3.01 21.02
C GLU A 22 -25.94 4.07 21.47
N SER A 23 -25.46 5.17 22.03
CA SER A 23 -26.31 6.27 22.50
C SER A 23 -26.86 7.13 21.36
N GLY A 24 -26.19 7.15 20.21
CA GLY A 24 -26.49 8.07 19.12
C GLY A 24 -26.21 9.54 19.47
N GLU A 25 -25.45 9.79 20.56
CA GLU A 25 -25.12 11.13 21.06
C GLU A 25 -24.30 11.93 20.05
N TYR A 26 -23.48 11.23 19.24
CA TYR A 26 -22.64 11.84 18.21
C TYR A 26 -22.95 11.29 16.83
N GLY A 27 -23.16 12.20 15.87
CA GLY A 27 -23.28 11.88 14.47
C GLY A 27 -21.94 11.44 13.86
N ALA A 28 -22.01 10.70 12.74
CA ALA A 28 -20.79 10.28 12.02
C ALA A 28 -19.93 11.48 11.56
N GLY A 29 -20.56 12.59 11.20
CA GLY A 29 -19.87 13.84 10.84
C GLY A 29 -19.12 14.45 12.03
N GLU A 30 -19.76 14.52 13.21
CA GLU A 30 -19.12 15.06 14.42
C GLU A 30 -17.93 14.21 14.85
N ILE A 31 -18.04 12.88 14.77
CA ILE A 31 -16.91 11.98 15.04
C ILE A 31 -15.78 12.23 14.03
N ALA A 32 -16.09 12.44 12.76
CA ALA A 32 -15.09 12.75 11.75
C ALA A 32 -14.37 14.08 12.05
N ASP A 33 -15.12 15.12 12.42
CA ASP A 33 -14.55 16.41 12.79
C ASP A 33 -13.64 16.32 14.03
N LEU A 34 -14.03 15.52 15.04
CA LEU A 34 -13.22 15.28 16.23
C LEU A 34 -11.92 14.53 15.90
N VAL A 35 -11.99 13.54 15.01
CA VAL A 35 -10.81 12.82 14.52
C VAL A 35 -9.87 13.75 13.76
N MET A 36 -10.41 14.65 12.92
CA MET A 36 -9.61 15.63 12.17
C MET A 36 -8.90 16.63 13.09
N GLN A 37 -9.42 16.87 14.30
CA GLN A 37 -8.84 17.74 15.31
C GLN A 37 -7.86 17.04 16.26
N LEU A 38 -7.66 15.71 16.13
CA LEU A 38 -6.69 15.00 16.95
C LEU A 38 -5.28 15.56 16.77
N PRO A 39 -4.48 15.64 17.85
CA PRO A 39 -3.13 16.18 17.80
C PRO A 39 -2.25 15.36 16.84
N ALA A 40 -1.31 16.04 16.18
CA ALA A 40 -0.32 15.38 15.34
C ALA A 40 0.54 14.41 16.19
N GLY A 41 0.82 13.23 15.64
CA GLY A 41 1.47 12.12 16.36
C GLY A 41 0.50 11.21 17.13
N SER A 42 -0.82 11.43 17.03
CA SER A 42 -1.80 10.49 17.57
C SER A 42 -1.69 9.12 16.90
N ARG A 43 -2.21 8.08 17.55
CA ARG A 43 -2.20 6.70 17.02
C ARG A 43 -2.97 6.61 15.71
N VAL A 44 -4.12 7.29 15.64
CA VAL A 44 -4.92 7.39 14.40
C VAL A 44 -4.08 7.94 13.25
N TRP A 45 -3.33 9.01 13.47
CA TRP A 45 -2.49 9.57 12.42
C TRP A 45 -1.29 8.69 12.13
N ALA A 46 -0.69 8.03 13.12
CA ALA A 46 0.37 7.04 12.91
C ALA A 46 -0.10 5.85 12.05
N ALA A 47 -1.36 5.43 12.21
CA ALA A 47 -1.94 4.34 11.44
C ALA A 47 -2.22 4.71 9.98
N VAL A 48 -2.71 5.92 9.72
CA VAL A 48 -3.05 6.39 8.37
C VAL A 48 -1.82 6.95 7.64
N GLY A 49 -0.88 7.53 8.38
CA GLY A 49 0.32 8.17 7.83
C GLY A 49 0.10 9.65 7.50
N GLY A 50 0.97 10.17 6.63
CA GLY A 50 0.98 11.58 6.29
C GLY A 50 1.71 12.44 7.32
N TRP A 51 1.74 13.76 7.13
CA TRP A 51 2.47 14.67 8.02
C TRP A 51 1.90 14.76 9.43
N ALA A 52 0.62 14.43 9.62
CA ALA A 52 -0.01 14.40 10.93
C ALA A 52 0.41 13.18 11.76
N ALA A 53 1.04 12.16 11.15
CA ALA A 53 1.53 10.98 11.86
C ALA A 53 2.75 11.29 12.76
N LEU A 54 3.45 12.38 12.47
CA LEU A 54 4.58 12.85 13.25
C LEU A 54 4.12 13.94 14.21
N THR A 55 4.71 14.00 15.39
CA THR A 55 4.59 15.21 16.21
C THR A 55 5.23 16.40 15.48
N VAL A 56 4.83 17.61 15.88
CA VAL A 56 5.37 18.84 15.29
C VAL A 56 6.88 18.90 15.47
N GLU A 57 7.39 18.48 16.63
CA GLU A 57 8.81 18.45 16.97
C GLU A 57 9.57 17.47 16.08
N ALA A 58 9.06 16.24 15.93
CA ALA A 58 9.67 15.23 15.07
C ALA A 58 9.77 15.70 13.62
N ARG A 59 8.72 16.36 13.12
CA ARG A 59 8.70 16.95 11.78
C ARG A 59 9.74 18.08 11.66
N GLN A 60 9.82 18.97 12.64
CA GLN A 60 10.80 20.07 12.63
C GLN A 60 12.23 19.53 12.61
N ILE A 61 12.54 18.49 13.39
CA ILE A 61 13.85 17.84 13.41
C ILE A 61 14.21 17.30 12.01
N GLN A 62 13.29 16.61 11.34
CA GLN A 62 13.51 16.10 9.98
C GLN A 62 13.81 17.22 8.98
N VAL A 63 13.09 18.35 9.09
CA VAL A 63 13.32 19.51 8.22
C VAL A 63 14.69 20.13 8.48
N VAL A 64 15.07 20.30 9.75
CA VAL A 64 16.39 20.84 10.13
C VAL A 64 17.51 19.92 9.63
N GLU A 65 17.41 18.62 9.86
CA GLU A 65 18.39 17.63 9.39
C GLU A 65 18.53 17.65 7.86
N TYR A 66 17.42 17.76 7.13
CA TYR A 66 17.45 17.92 5.67
C TYR A 66 18.15 19.23 5.25
N GLN A 67 17.80 20.36 5.88
CA GLN A 67 18.42 21.65 5.58
C GLN A 67 19.92 21.63 5.82
N MET A 68 20.39 21.04 6.92
CA MET A 68 21.82 20.88 7.21
C MET A 68 22.53 20.09 6.10
N ARG A 69 21.94 18.97 5.66
CA ARG A 69 22.49 18.18 4.54
C ARG A 69 22.51 18.97 3.24
N ALA A 70 21.46 19.73 2.94
CA ALA A 70 21.38 20.54 1.73
C ALA A 70 22.41 21.67 1.72
N ILE A 71 22.60 22.36 2.85
CA ILE A 71 23.63 23.39 3.02
C ILE A 71 25.03 22.78 2.82
N TRP A 72 25.29 21.61 3.41
CA TRP A 72 26.56 20.93 3.23
C TRP A 72 26.83 20.51 1.77
N HIS A 73 25.81 20.00 1.09
CA HIS A 73 25.91 19.68 -0.34
C HIS A 73 26.23 20.93 -1.19
N ALA A 74 25.59 22.06 -0.89
CA ALA A 74 25.90 23.32 -1.56
C ALA A 74 27.33 23.81 -1.25
N TYR A 75 27.76 23.75 0.02
CA TYR A 75 29.10 24.14 0.46
C TYR A 75 30.21 23.35 -0.22
N THR A 76 30.00 22.06 -0.48
CA THR A 76 30.95 21.17 -1.18
C THR A 76 30.93 21.33 -2.71
N GLY A 77 30.25 22.36 -3.23
CA GLY A 77 30.12 22.62 -4.67
C GLY A 77 29.19 21.65 -5.38
N GLY A 78 28.23 21.06 -4.67
CA GLY A 78 27.25 20.14 -5.24
C GLY A 78 27.78 18.74 -5.53
N LYS A 79 28.92 18.35 -4.95
CA LYS A 79 29.50 17.02 -5.15
C LYS A 79 28.65 15.93 -4.47
N GLY A 80 28.42 14.83 -5.18
CA GLY A 80 27.67 13.68 -4.68
C GLY A 80 26.15 13.81 -4.83
N LYS A 81 25.42 12.87 -4.22
CA LYS A 81 23.96 12.78 -4.33
C LYS A 81 23.30 13.93 -3.59
N ARG A 82 22.47 14.71 -4.30
CA ARG A 82 21.67 15.77 -3.68
C ARG A 82 20.76 15.18 -2.59
N PRO A 83 20.76 15.75 -1.37
CA PRO A 83 19.83 15.35 -0.32
C PRO A 83 18.39 15.45 -0.79
N LYS A 84 17.57 14.47 -0.42
CA LYS A 84 16.13 14.48 -0.71
C LYS A 84 15.38 15.13 0.46
N PRO A 85 14.33 15.91 0.18
CA PRO A 85 13.41 16.35 1.23
C PRO A 85 12.84 15.14 2.00
N PRO A 86 12.51 15.30 3.29
CA PRO A 86 11.83 14.26 4.03
C PRO A 86 10.46 13.99 3.39
N GLU A 87 10.13 12.71 3.27
CA GLU A 87 8.83 12.26 2.80
C GLU A 87 7.91 12.03 4.01
N ALA A 88 6.62 12.23 3.81
CA ALA A 88 5.66 11.92 4.86
C ALA A 88 5.66 10.41 5.13
N PRO A 89 5.57 9.98 6.41
CA PRO A 89 5.54 8.56 6.72
C PRO A 89 4.30 7.90 6.13
N THR A 90 4.49 6.69 5.60
CA THR A 90 3.38 5.82 5.24
C THR A 90 2.83 5.17 6.49
N GLY A 91 1.51 5.24 6.70
CA GLY A 91 0.89 4.57 7.83
C GLY A 91 0.79 3.07 7.60
N TRP A 92 0.94 2.27 8.66
CA TRP A 92 0.91 0.81 8.57
C TRP A 92 -0.39 0.27 7.96
N LEU A 93 -1.50 0.99 8.11
CA LEU A 93 -2.76 0.60 7.50
C LEU A 93 -2.71 0.76 5.97
N VAL A 94 -2.11 1.84 5.50
CA VAL A 94 -1.95 2.10 4.06
C VAL A 94 -1.04 1.02 3.47
N GLU A 95 0.02 0.65 4.17
CA GLU A 95 0.90 -0.46 3.76
C GLU A 95 0.12 -1.77 3.65
N GLN A 96 -0.67 -2.14 4.65
CA GLN A 96 -1.50 -3.35 4.59
C GLN A 96 -2.51 -3.32 3.44
N GLN A 97 -3.14 -2.18 3.18
CA GLN A 97 -4.08 -2.05 2.06
C GLN A 97 -3.36 -2.19 0.70
N GLU A 98 -2.17 -1.61 0.57
CA GLU A 98 -1.36 -1.78 -0.64
C GLU A 98 -0.90 -3.22 -0.83
N GLU A 99 -0.50 -3.90 0.23
CA GLU A 99 -0.13 -5.32 0.18
C GLU A 99 -1.31 -6.19 -0.24
N GLN A 100 -2.50 -5.97 0.33
CA GLN A 100 -3.71 -6.67 -0.07
C GLN A 100 -4.07 -6.42 -1.54
N ARG A 101 -3.94 -5.18 -2.02
CA ARG A 101 -4.15 -4.83 -3.43
C ARG A 101 -3.14 -5.52 -4.34
N LYS A 102 -1.86 -5.53 -3.96
CA LYS A 102 -0.80 -6.23 -4.71
C LYS A 102 -1.09 -7.73 -4.75
N ALA A 103 -1.46 -8.33 -3.63
CA ALA A 103 -1.81 -9.75 -3.55
C ALA A 103 -3.00 -10.09 -4.47
N ALA A 104 -4.05 -9.25 -4.48
CA ALA A 104 -5.17 -9.42 -5.39
C ALA A 104 -4.73 -9.35 -6.87
N GLN A 105 -3.93 -8.35 -7.24
CA GLN A 105 -3.40 -8.23 -8.60
C GLN A 105 -2.52 -9.42 -9.01
N TRP A 106 -1.73 -9.96 -8.08
CA TRP A 106 -0.94 -11.17 -8.33
C TRP A 106 -1.82 -12.41 -8.52
N ALA A 107 -2.90 -12.54 -7.76
CA ALA A 107 -3.86 -13.62 -7.93
C ALA A 107 -4.53 -13.57 -9.31
N ASP A 108 -4.96 -12.38 -9.75
CA ASP A 108 -5.57 -12.18 -11.06
C ASP A 108 -4.60 -12.53 -12.21
N ARG A 109 -3.35 -12.06 -12.11
CA ARG A 109 -2.30 -12.39 -13.09
C ARG A 109 -2.00 -13.88 -13.11
N ALA A 110 -1.96 -14.54 -11.95
CA ALA A 110 -1.73 -15.98 -11.87
C ALA A 110 -2.89 -16.77 -12.49
N ALA A 111 -4.13 -16.32 -12.33
CA ALA A 111 -5.30 -16.93 -12.96
C ALA A 111 -5.24 -16.78 -14.50
N ALA A 112 -4.95 -15.58 -14.99
CA ALA A 112 -4.79 -15.32 -16.43
C ALA A 112 -3.65 -16.15 -17.05
N TRP A 113 -2.51 -16.25 -16.36
CA TRP A 113 -1.39 -17.07 -16.80
C TRP A 113 -1.74 -18.56 -16.87
N ARG A 114 -2.44 -19.09 -15.86
CA ARG A 114 -2.91 -20.49 -15.86
C ARG A 114 -3.86 -20.78 -17.02
N ALA A 115 -4.78 -19.86 -17.33
CA ALA A 115 -5.69 -20.00 -18.47
C ALA A 115 -4.93 -20.05 -19.80
N HIS A 116 -4.01 -19.10 -20.02
CA HIS A 116 -3.17 -19.07 -21.22
C HIS A 116 -2.30 -20.34 -21.37
N TYR A 117 -1.76 -20.86 -20.26
CA TYR A 117 -0.97 -22.10 -20.29
C TYR A 117 -1.81 -23.35 -20.57
N ALA A 118 -3.07 -23.38 -20.12
CA ALA A 118 -4.00 -24.47 -20.42
C ALA A 118 -4.32 -24.51 -21.92
N GLU A 119 -4.64 -23.36 -22.52
CA GLU A 119 -4.87 -23.23 -23.97
C GLU A 119 -3.65 -23.66 -24.78
N HIS A 120 -2.45 -23.21 -24.39
CA HIS A 120 -1.22 -23.61 -25.07
C HIS A 120 -0.92 -25.10 -24.93
N ARG A 121 -1.24 -25.71 -23.79
CA ARG A 121 -1.11 -27.15 -23.57
C ARG A 121 -2.06 -27.96 -24.45
N GLU A 122 -3.30 -27.50 -24.61
CA GLU A 122 -4.28 -28.12 -25.51
C GLU A 122 -3.85 -28.01 -26.97
N GLU A 123 -3.30 -26.87 -27.39
CA GLU A 123 -2.75 -26.67 -28.73
C GLU A 123 -1.57 -27.63 -29.00
N MET A 124 -0.64 -27.76 -28.04
CA MET A 124 0.48 -28.68 -28.14
C MET A 124 0.03 -30.15 -28.20
N GLN A 125 -1.00 -30.53 -27.44
CA GLN A 125 -1.59 -31.87 -27.52
C GLN A 125 -2.28 -32.13 -28.86
N ARG A 126 -3.01 -31.14 -29.41
CA ARG A 126 -3.60 -31.24 -30.76
C ARG A 126 -2.53 -31.39 -31.83
N ARG A 127 -1.45 -30.60 -31.77
CA ARG A 127 -0.32 -30.70 -32.70
C ARG A 127 0.38 -32.06 -32.60
N ALA A 128 0.62 -32.55 -31.38
CA ALA A 128 1.23 -33.86 -31.16
C ALA A 128 0.35 -35.02 -31.67
N ALA A 129 -0.97 -34.93 -31.49
CA ALA A 129 -1.92 -35.91 -32.02
C ALA A 129 -1.98 -35.89 -33.56
N ALA A 130 -1.94 -34.70 -34.17
CA ALA A 130 -1.88 -34.55 -35.62
C ALA A 130 -0.59 -35.11 -36.23
N PHE A 131 0.54 -35.01 -35.52
CA PHE A 131 1.80 -35.63 -35.93
C PHE A 131 1.79 -37.17 -35.79
N ARG A 132 1.08 -37.73 -34.80
CA ARG A 132 0.93 -39.19 -34.63
C ARG A 132 0.03 -39.85 -35.69
N LEU A 133 -0.83 -39.08 -36.35
CA LEU A 133 -1.82 -39.58 -37.32
C LEU A 133 -1.36 -39.52 -38.77
N LYS A 134 -0.13 -39.09 -39.10
CA LYS A 134 0.38 -39.21 -40.47
C LYS A 134 0.73 -40.67 -40.74
N PRO A 135 0.00 -41.40 -41.59
CA PRO A 135 0.45 -42.70 -42.05
C PRO A 135 1.65 -42.46 -42.99
N ASP A 136 2.69 -43.28 -42.86
CA ASP A 136 3.77 -43.38 -43.84
C ASP A 136 3.16 -43.82 -45.18
N THR A 137 2.72 -42.87 -46.00
CA THR A 137 2.65 -43.05 -47.44
C THR A 137 4.08 -43.01 -47.95
N GLN A 138 4.80 -44.12 -47.79
CA GLN A 138 5.91 -44.44 -48.68
C GLN A 138 5.30 -44.80 -50.03
N ASP A 139 5.57 -43.93 -50.99
CA ASP A 139 5.45 -44.19 -52.41
C ASP A 139 6.22 -45.47 -52.77
N GLU A 140 5.54 -46.60 -52.95
CA GLU A 140 6.06 -47.67 -53.80
C GLU A 140 5.78 -47.29 -55.26
N GLN A 141 6.62 -46.41 -55.81
CA GLN A 141 6.88 -46.39 -57.24
C GLN A 141 7.76 -47.60 -57.57
N LYS A 142 7.22 -48.57 -58.29
CA LYS A 142 7.95 -49.39 -59.27
C LYS A 142 6.99 -50.04 -60.27
#